data_AF-A0A920H0E8-F1
#
_entry.id   AF-A0A920H0E8-F1
#
_cell.length_a   1.000
_cell.length_b   1.000
_cell.length_c   1.000
_cell.angle_alpha   90.00
_cell.angle_beta   90.00
_cell.angle_gamma   90.00
#
_symmetry.space_group_name_H-M   'P 1'
#
loop_
_entity.id
_entity.type
_entity.pdbx_description
1 polymer ?
#
loop_
_entity_poly.entity_id
_entity_poly.type
_entity_poly.pdbx_seq_one_letter_code
_entity_poly.pdbx_strand_id
1 'polypeptide(L)' 'MATRHVKSLADDAGIGMPEVGIFPSDAANAFATGWNRNKALVAVSSGLLRRFEERRLARS' A
#
# COMPACT_ATOMS: atom_id res chain seq x y z
N MET A 1 5.27 -7.93 -0.98
CA MET A 1 4.06 -8.10 -1.82
C MET A 1 3.36 -6.76 -2.05
N ALA A 2 2.89 -6.07 -1.01
CA ALA A 2 2.23 -4.75 -1.14
C ALA A 2 3.09 -3.70 -1.87
N THR A 3 4.39 -3.63 -1.57
CA THR A 3 5.33 -2.68 -2.19
C THR A 3 5.49 -2.88 -3.70
N ARG A 4 5.31 -4.10 -4.21
CA ARG A 4 5.48 -4.40 -5.64
C ARG A 4 4.29 -3.90 -6.47
N HIS A 5 3.08 -3.98 -5.92
CA HIS A 5 1.88 -3.41 -6.55
C HIS A 5 1.91 -1.88 -6.53
N VAL A 6 2.31 -1.29 -5.41
CA VAL A 6 2.47 0.18 -5.31
C VAL A 6 3.50 0.67 -6.33
N LYS A 7 4.59 -0.06 -6.53
CA LYS A 7 5.59 0.25 -7.57
C LYS A 7 5.00 0.24 -8.98
N SER A 8 4.29 -0.82 -9.36
CA SER A 8 3.65 -0.89 -10.69
C SER A 8 2.69 0.28 -10.91
N LEU A 9 1.87 0.60 -9.91
CA LEU A 9 0.93 1.72 -9.98
C LEU A 9 1.64 3.07 -10.08
N ALA A 10 2.77 3.25 -9.40
CA ALA A 10 3.57 4.46 -9.48
C ALA A 10 4.24 4.60 -10.87
N ASP A 11 4.78 3.51 -11.41
CA ASP A 11 5.38 3.45 -12.75
C ASP A 11 4.31 3.77 -13.82
N ASP A 12 3.13 3.15 -13.74
CA ASP A 12 2.00 3.40 -14.65
C ASP A 12 1.49 4.86 -14.58
N ALA A 13 1.55 5.46 -13.38
CA ALA A 13 1.15 6.86 -13.16
C ALA A 13 2.26 7.87 -13.49
N GLY A 14 3.47 7.42 -13.82
CA GLY A 14 4.63 8.29 -14.07
C GLY A 14 5.03 9.14 -12.86
N ILE A 15 4.86 8.61 -11.65
CA ILE A 15 5.18 9.31 -10.40
C ILE A 15 6.30 8.60 -9.65
N GLY A 16 7.04 9.34 -8.82
CA GLY A 16 8.01 8.73 -7.92
C GLY A 16 7.36 7.69 -7.01
N MET A 17 8.07 6.58 -6.76
CA MET A 17 7.60 5.54 -5.84
C MET A 17 7.32 6.14 -4.46
N PRO A 18 6.09 6.07 -3.95
CA PRO A 18 5.80 6.54 -2.61
C PRO A 18 6.45 5.65 -1.56
N GLU A 19 6.81 6.25 -0.43
CA GLU A 19 7.16 5.48 0.76
C GLU A 19 5.94 4.69 1.24
N VAL A 20 6.17 3.47 1.75
CA VAL A 20 5.08 2.62 2.24
C VAL A 20 5.36 2.24 3.68
N GLY A 21 4.48 2.68 4.58
CA GLY A 21 4.53 2.39 6.01
C GLY A 21 3.40 1.45 6.45
N ILE A 22 3.65 0.68 7.50
CA ILE A 22 2.63 -0.18 8.14
C ILE A 22 2.37 0.36 9.54
N PHE A 23 1.10 0.52 9.90
CA PHE A 23 0.70 0.91 11.26
C PHE A 23 -0.16 -0.18 11.93
N PRO A 24 -0.05 -0.33 13.26
CA PRO A 24 -0.80 -1.35 14.00
C PRO A 24 -2.28 -0.94 14.10
N SER A 25 -3.14 -1.68 13.41
CA SER A 25 -4.59 -1.57 13.52
C SER A 25 -5.24 -2.82 12.94
N ASP A 26 -6.25 -3.37 13.62
CA ASP A 26 -7.03 -4.50 13.11
C ASP A 26 -8.08 -4.10 12.07
N ALA A 27 -8.43 -2.81 12.04
CA ALA A 27 -9.32 -2.28 11.00
C ALA A 27 -8.60 -2.29 9.65
N ALA A 28 -9.31 -2.70 8.59
CA ALA A 28 -8.76 -2.76 7.24
C ALA A 28 -8.80 -1.37 6.58
N ASN A 29 -7.79 -0.55 6.84
CA ASN A 29 -7.68 0.83 6.36
C ASN A 29 -6.32 1.13 5.70
N ALA A 30 -6.30 2.15 4.83
CA ALA A 30 -5.10 2.73 4.24
C ALA A 30 -5.30 4.24 4.01
N PHE A 31 -4.22 5.02 4.11
CA PHE A 31 -4.20 6.46 3.84
C PHE A 31 -2.99 6.81 2.97
N ALA A 32 -3.18 7.76 2.05
CA ALA A 32 -2.10 8.30 1.22
C ALA A 32 -2.00 9.81 1.41
N THR A 33 -0.79 10.32 1.61
CA THR A 33 -0.50 11.74 1.79
C THR A 33 0.81 12.10 1.09
N GLY A 34 1.03 13.35 0.71
CA GLY A 34 2.26 13.76 0.07
C GLY A 34 2.33 15.25 -0.19
N TRP A 35 3.51 15.85 0.00
CA TRP A 35 3.73 17.28 -0.25
C TRP A 35 3.86 17.60 -1.75
N ASN A 36 4.28 16.62 -2.56
CA ASN A 36 4.28 16.71 -4.02
C ASN A 36 4.24 15.31 -4.66
N ARG A 37 4.09 15.28 -6.00
CA ARG A 37 3.95 14.06 -6.82
C ARG A 37 5.04 13.00 -6.61
N ASN A 38 6.25 13.41 -6.21
CA ASN A 38 7.41 12.52 -6.05
C ASN A 38 7.79 12.28 -4.58
N LYS A 39 7.05 12.85 -3.63
CA LYS A 39 7.24 12.70 -2.19
C LYS A 39 5.90 12.40 -1.53
N ALA A 40 5.38 11.23 -1.86
CA ALA A 40 4.15 10.69 -1.29
C ALA A 40 4.48 9.52 -0.35
N LEU A 41 3.61 9.35 0.66
CA LEU A 41 3.63 8.30 1.67
C LEU A 41 2.27 7.60 1.64
N VAL A 42 2.31 6.28 1.63
CA VAL A 42 1.14 5.41 1.77
C VAL A 42 1.27 4.64 3.08
N ALA A 43 0.34 4.84 4.00
CA ALA A 43 0.26 4.10 5.25
C ALA A 43 -0.85 3.05 5.18
N VAL A 44 -0.50 1.79 5.42
CA VAL A 44 -1.46 0.67 5.43
C VAL A 44 -1.55 0.05 6.82
N SER A 45 -2.76 -0.34 7.22
CA SER A 45 -2.97 -1.05 8.48
C SER A 45 -2.52 -2.51 8.40
N SER A 46 -2.09 -3.08 9.52
CA SER A 46 -1.82 -4.51 9.66
C SER A 46 -3.05 -5.38 9.33
N GLY A 47 -4.26 -4.93 9.69
CA GLY A 47 -5.52 -5.63 9.40
C GLY A 47 -5.84 -5.69 7.91
N LEU A 48 -5.52 -4.63 7.15
CA LEU A 48 -5.67 -4.65 5.69
C LEU A 48 -4.71 -5.63 5.03
N LEU A 49 -3.45 -5.67 5.48
CA LEU A 49 -2.47 -6.63 4.96
C LEU A 49 -2.88 -8.08 5.20
N ARG A 50 -3.35 -8.39 6.41
CA ARG A 50 -3.88 -9.72 6.77
C ARG A 50 -5.02 -10.13 5.83
N ARG A 51 -5.96 -9.23 5.56
CA ARG A 51 -7.08 -9.48 4.64
C ARG A 51 -6.64 -9.68 3.18
N PHE A 52 -5.57 -9.01 2.74
CA PHE A 52 -4.99 -9.24 1.42
C PHE A 52 -4.35 -10.62 1.31
N GLU A 53 -3.63 -11.06 2.34
CA GLU A 53 -3.00 -12.39 2.41
C GLU A 53 -4.07 -13.50 2.39
N GLU A 54 -5.10 -13.37 3.22
CA GLU A 54 -6.25 -14.30 3.26
C GLU A 54 -6.92 -14.43 1.89
N ARG A 55 -7.17 -13.31 1.21
CA ARG A 55 -7.80 -13.30 -0.12
C ARG A 55 -6.92 -13.92 -1.19
N ARG A 56 -5.59 -13.80 -1.06
CA ARG A 56 -4.63 -14.40 -1.98
C ARG A 56 -4.60 -15.92 -1.84
N LEU A 57 -4.60 -16.42 -0.59
CA LEU A 57 -4.65 -17.84 -0.29
C LEU A 57 -5.98 -18.47 -0.69
N ALA A 58 -7.10 -17.76 -0.55
CA ALA A 58 -8.40 -18.24 -1.00
C ALA A 58 -8.55 -18.31 -2.54
N ARG A 59 -7.60 -17.77 -3.30
CA ARG A 59 -7.60 -17.74 -4.78
C ARG A 59 -6.53 -18.64 -5.41
N SER A 60 -5.79 -19.41 -4.62
CA SER A 60 -4.80 -20.42 -5.05
C SER A 60 -5.30 -21.82 -4.79
#